data_AF-A0A9C9W5Z6-F1
#
_entry.id   AF-A0A9C9W5Z6-F1
#
_cell.length_a   1.000
_cell.length_b   1.000
_cell.length_c   1.000
_cell.angle_alpha   90.00
_cell.angle_beta   90.00
_cell.angle_gamma   90.00
#
_symmetry.space_group_name_H-M   'P 1'
#
loop_
_entity.id
_entity.type
_entity.pdbx_description
1 polymer ?
#
loop_
_entity_poly.entity_id
_entity_poly.type
_entity_poly.pdbx_seq_one_letter_code
_entity_poly.pdbx_strand_id
1 'polypeptide(L)' 'EMVKSIHQLGRVMGIQTIAEFVENDRILAQLREIGVDFAQGYGISRPVPLADVLDHEDAGRSARPA' A
#
# COMPACT_ATOMS: atom_id res chain seq x y z
N GLU A 1 -10.15 15.14 1.19
CA GLU A 1 -9.84 16.00 0.03
C GLU A 1 -8.44 15.82 -0.54
N MET A 2 -7.34 16.27 0.07
CA MET A 2 -6.00 16.25 -0.57
C MET A 2 -5.55 14.86 -1.07
N VAL A 3 -5.67 13.82 -0.25
CA VAL A 3 -5.30 12.44 -0.62
C VAL A 3 -6.07 11.96 -1.86
N LYS A 4 -7.37 12.25 -1.92
CA LYS A 4 -8.24 11.90 -3.05
C LYS A 4 -7.83 12.63 -4.32
N SER A 5 -7.49 13.93 -4.22
CA SER A 5 -7.01 14.71 -5.36
C SER A 5 -5.69 14.19 -5.92
N ILE A 6 -4.75 13.78 -5.04
CA ILE A 6 -3.48 13.17 -5.46
C ILE A 6 -3.72 11.85 -6.17
N HIS A 7 -4.56 10.98 -5.61
CA HIS A 7 -4.93 9.71 -6.27
C HIS A 7 -5.56 9.96 -7.66
N GLN A 8 -6.49 10.91 -7.75
CA GLN A 8 -7.12 11.26 -9.03
C GLN A 8 -6.11 11.80 -10.05
N LEU A 9 -5.13 12.60 -9.62
CA LEU A 9 -4.04 13.06 -10.49
C LEU A 9 -3.21 11.88 -11.01
N GLY A 10 -2.84 10.94 -10.12
CA GLY A 10 -2.13 9.72 -10.51
C GLY A 10 -2.88 8.93 -11.59
N ARG A 11 -4.19 8.73 -11.41
CA ARG A 11 -5.05 8.09 -12.41
C ARG A 11 -5.03 8.81 -13.76
N VAL A 12 -5.12 10.14 -13.78
CA VAL A 12 -5.08 10.95 -15.02
C VAL A 12 -3.73 10.82 -15.71
N MET A 13 -2.65 10.74 -14.94
CA MET A 13 -1.29 10.56 -15.45
C MET A 13 -0.96 9.11 -15.83
N GLY A 14 -1.84 8.15 -15.53
CA GLY A 14 -1.58 6.73 -15.75
C GLY A 14 -0.50 6.13 -14.83
N ILE A 15 -0.30 6.73 -13.64
CA ILE A 15 0.67 6.25 -12.65
C ILE A 15 -0.04 5.74 -11.39
N GLN A 16 0.57 4.76 -10.72
CA GLN A 16 0.07 4.21 -9.46
C GLN A 16 0.51 5.07 -8.28
N THR A 17 -0.29 5.03 -7.22
CA THR A 17 -0.08 5.81 -6.00
C THR A 17 0.21 4.92 -4.80
N ILE A 18 1.19 5.32 -3.99
CA ILE A 18 1.48 4.71 -2.69
C ILE A 18 1.25 5.72 -1.57
N ALA A 19 0.44 5.33 -0.59
CA ALA A 19 0.30 6.08 0.66
C ALA A 19 1.31 5.57 1.69
N GLU A 20 2.25 6.42 2.08
CA GLU A 20 3.23 6.13 3.13
C GLU A 20 2.72 6.56 4.51
N PHE A 21 3.38 6.05 5.55
CA PHE A 21 3.07 6.32 6.97
C PHE A 21 1.67 5.88 7.42
N VAL A 22 1.21 4.73 6.93
CA VAL A 22 -0.02 4.10 7.43
C VAL A 22 0.21 3.44 8.79
N GLU A 23 -0.28 4.05 9.86
CA GLU A 23 0.02 3.62 11.24
C GLU A 23 -1.03 2.67 11.85
N ASN A 24 -2.21 2.54 11.26
CA ASN A 24 -3.28 1.68 11.79
C ASN A 24 -4.34 1.29 10.74
N ASP A 25 -5.17 0.31 11.09
CA ASP A 25 -6.24 -0.25 10.24
C ASP A 25 -7.29 0.77 9.82
N ARG A 26 -7.56 1.77 10.66
CA ARG A 26 -8.52 2.84 10.32
C ARG A 26 -8.01 3.68 9.15
N ILE A 27 -6.73 4.06 9.16
CA ILE A 27 -6.11 4.78 8.03
C ILE A 27 -6.13 3.90 6.79
N LEU A 28 -5.75 2.63 6.92
CA LEU A 28 -5.77 1.68 5.80
C LEU A 28 -7.16 1.52 5.17
N ALA A 29 -8.21 1.44 6.00
CA ALA A 29 -9.60 1.37 5.53
C ALA A 29 -10.01 2.62 4.74
N GLN A 30 -9.63 3.82 5.22
CA GLN A 30 -9.92 5.07 4.50
C GLN A 30 -9.18 5.15 3.16
N LEU A 31 -7.93 4.70 3.10
CA LEU A 31 -7.15 4.68 1.86
C LEU A 31 -7.75 3.73 0.81
N ARG A 32 -8.28 2.57 1.26
CA ARG A 32 -9.04 1.65 0.41
C ARG A 32 -10.31 2.29 -0.16
N GLU A 33 -11.06 3.03 0.65
CA GLU A 33 -12.25 3.76 0.20
C GLU A 33 -11.91 4.85 -0.83
N ILE A 34 -10.77 5.53 -0.66
CA ILE A 34 -10.27 6.53 -1.63
C ILE A 34 -9.82 5.86 -2.94
N GLY A 35 -9.43 4.58 -2.90
CA GLY A 35 -8.96 3.82 -4.06
C GLY A 35 -7.44 3.84 -4.28
N VAL A 36 -6.65 4.24 -3.28
CA VAL A 36 -5.18 4.26 -3.37
C VAL A 36 -4.64 2.86 -3.68
N ASP A 37 -3.68 2.76 -4.60
CA ASP A 37 -3.20 1.48 -5.16
C ASP A 37 -2.36 0.67 -4.17
N PHE A 38 -1.46 1.35 -3.45
CA PHE A 38 -0.56 0.73 -2.49
C PHE A 38 -0.48 1.51 -1.18
N ALA A 39 -0.08 0.81 -0.11
CA ALA A 39 0.10 1.40 1.20
C ALA A 39 1.33 0.84 1.90
N GLN A 40 2.05 1.70 2.62
CA GLN A 40 3.18 1.32 3.47
C GLN A 40 3.10 2.06 4.81
N GLY A 41 3.41 1.37 5.90
CA GLY A 41 3.56 1.98 7.21
C GLY A 41 3.55 0.95 8.33
N TYR A 42 3.85 1.40 9.55
CA TYR A 42 4.01 0.52 10.71
C TYR A 42 2.71 -0.18 11.14
N GLY A 43 1.55 0.33 10.73
CA GLY A 43 0.27 -0.36 10.91
C GLY A 43 0.10 -1.58 9.99
N ILE A 44 0.95 -1.71 8.96
CA ILE A 44 0.96 -2.86 8.05
C ILE A 44 2.10 -3.80 8.43
N SER A 45 3.34 -3.29 8.41
CA SER A 45 4.53 -3.99 8.86
C SER A 45 5.63 -2.99 9.14
N ARG A 46 6.50 -3.31 10.12
CA ARG A 46 7.75 -2.57 10.29
C ARG A 46 8.77 -3.00 9.21
N PRO A 47 9.72 -2.12 8.85
CA PRO A 47 10.88 -2.52 8.06
C PRO A 47 11.61 -3.65 8.77
N VAL A 48 12.01 -4.65 7.99
CA VAL A 48 12.77 -5.80 8.46
C VAL A 48 14.00 -5.99 7.56
N PRO A 49 15.08 -6.60 8.07
CA PRO A 49 16.18 -7.08 7.24
C PRO A 49 15.69 -7.87 6.03
N LEU A 50 16.46 -7.81 4.93
CA LEU A 50 16.13 -8.56 3.71
C LEU A 50 16.10 -10.07 3.94
N ALA A 51 16.98 -10.60 4.80
CA ALA A 51 17.00 -12.02 5.17
C ALA A 51 15.62 -12.48 5.70
N ASP A 52 15.06 -11.71 6.64
CA ASP A 52 13.75 -11.99 7.23
C ASP A 52 12.62 -12.02 6.17
N VAL A 53 12.72 -11.24 5.10
CA VAL A 53 11.75 -11.26 3.99
C VAL A 53 11.90 -12.50 3.11
N LEU A 54 13.14 -12.98 2.92
CA LEU A 54 13.45 -14.13 2.07
C LEU A 54 13.21 -15.48 2.78
N ASP A 55 13.33 -15.50 4.11
CA ASP A 55 13.12 -16.68 4.95
C ASP A 55 11.62 -17.00 5.15
N HIS A 56 10.73 -16.08 4.81
CA HIS A 56 9.30 -16.36 4.70
C HIS A 56 9.03 -17.14 3.40
N GLU A 57 9.01 -18.48 3.49
CA GLU A 57 8.49 -19.33 2.41
C GLU A 57 7.11 -18.81 1.97
N ASP A 58 6.94 -18.61 0.66
CA ASP A 58 5.84 -17.93 -0.03
C ASP A 58 4.43 -18.38 0.40
N ALA A 59 3.91 -17.91 1.53
CA ALA A 59 2.53 -18.15 1.95
C ALA A 59 1.50 -17.21 1.27
N GLY A 60 1.92 -16.36 0.32
CA GLY A 60 1.02 -15.32 -0.22
C GLY A 60 1.37 -14.70 -1.57
N ARG A 61 2.37 -15.18 -2.31
CA ARG A 61 2.70 -14.65 -3.66
C ARG A 61 1.80 -15.21 -4.79
N SER A 62 0.67 -15.82 -4.44
CA SER A 62 -0.35 -16.24 -5.40
C SER A 62 -1.42 -15.15 -5.54
N ALA A 63 -1.65 -14.74 -6.79
CA ALA A 63 -2.63 -13.75 -7.25
C ALA A 63 -2.23 -12.26 -7.13
N ARG A 64 -1.30 -11.83 -7.97
CA ARG A 64 -1.47 -10.53 -8.65
C ARG A 64 -2.24 -10.80 -9.95
N PRO A 65 -3.49 -10.34 -10.13
CA PRO A 65 -4.05 -10.26 -11.47
C PRO A 65 -3.22 -9.26 -12.30
N ALA A 66 -3.05 -9.58 -13.58
CA ALA A 66 -2.39 -8.74 -14.58
C ALA A 66 -3.11 -7.40 -14.76
#